data_AF-A0A2E3G6X0-F1
#
_entry.id   AF-A0A2E3G6X0-F1
#
_cell.length_a   1.000
_cell.length_b   1.000
_cell.length_c   1.000
_cell.angle_alpha   90.00
_cell.angle_beta   90.00
_cell.angle_gamma   90.00
#
_symmetry.space_group_name_H-M   'P 1'
#
loop_
_entity.id
_entity.type
_entity.pdbx_description
1 polymer ?
#
loop_
_entity_poly.entity_id
_entity_poly.type
_entity_poly.pdbx_seq_one_letter_code
_entity_poly.pdbx_strand_id
1 'polypeptide(L)'
;MTINNYVIKSGKWIKENKIFFFLCLLIIVTQLILLDKYPTVLIDEPWYANTLYNVAYHQEIKNTLFGGGGGDVVFFYTLLGAIWTKIVGFSFFKLRLLSVFLECVALFLFLKCLNKLTQQITKQSVYYTLLAGCIFIVNNNFFIIFRRIRPEGLSLICLLVALYSYMKWIDKPNENRVLLITGAMIMIGVMSHPNILVYGIVIGFFIIWDQIKQRHVSSIIYYSLGCLGTFLLFMGLYSLFSDQTYISLFFDKRVIQRADGGIANLLNNILRFPMFYSMGIKRLYSLIFEISVLVIPLFWFKKDKKLKRLSLIAITGLLLSLTMLNPFFRVHFCYTVLITCLLYLSILAMIPKKIMFNITLACGIVYFANNIVGDIYILYQNRNNESLSSLKEKIEATIKTDLKYRVVMGPPQFWFLSPDYYILTRKADENPDIKPDIIIKAPIFFSDQSPTTGQTNKGLYIPPMAEEPSRIVYEKATQLGYKKHEVETSGYGIIYMLEKTAKRK
;
A
#
# COMPACT_ATOMS: atom_id res chain seq x y z
N MET A 1 17.12 21.94 31.25
CA MET A 1 17.15 20.46 31.14
C MET A 1 18.43 20.09 30.40
N THR A 2 19.42 19.47 31.05
CA THR A 2 20.79 19.28 30.49
C THR A 2 20.86 18.14 29.47
N ILE A 3 21.77 18.24 28.49
CA ILE A 3 22.01 17.24 27.43
C ILE A 3 22.25 15.83 28.02
N ASN A 4 22.93 15.74 29.17
CA ASN A 4 23.14 14.48 29.90
C ASN A 4 21.84 13.75 30.27
N ASN A 5 20.77 14.48 30.63
CA ASN A 5 19.48 13.86 30.95
C ASN A 5 18.79 13.28 29.71
N TYR A 6 19.02 13.84 28.51
CA TYR A 6 18.50 13.28 27.26
C TYR A 6 19.25 12.00 26.87
N VAL A 7 20.59 12.00 26.98
CA VAL A 7 21.42 10.83 26.64
C VAL A 7 21.16 9.65 27.58
N ILE A 8 20.99 9.90 28.88
CA ILE A 8 20.67 8.85 29.86
C ILE A 8 19.27 8.27 29.60
N LYS A 9 18.28 9.13 29.31
CA LYS A 9 16.91 8.70 28.98
C LYS A 9 16.85 7.92 27.66
N SER A 10 17.58 8.35 26.63
CA SER A 10 17.62 7.64 25.35
C SER A 10 18.32 6.28 25.48
N GLY A 11 19.44 6.21 26.21
CA GLY A 11 20.15 4.95 26.47
C GLY A 11 19.29 3.92 27.23
N LYS A 12 18.51 4.36 28.23
CA LYS A 12 17.56 3.50 28.96
C LYS A 12 16.44 3.00 28.03
N TRP A 13 15.86 3.89 27.22
CA TRP A 13 14.81 3.51 26.27
C TRP A 13 15.30 2.50 25.22
N ILE A 14 16.52 2.67 24.69
CA ILE A 14 17.13 1.71 23.75
C ILE A 14 17.29 0.35 24.43
N LYS A 15 17.80 0.32 25.67
CA LYS A 15 17.96 -0.93 26.43
C LYS A 15 16.63 -1.64 26.69
N GLU A 16 15.56 -0.90 26.92
CA GLU A 16 14.21 -1.43 27.14
C GLU A 16 13.54 -1.92 25.84
N ASN A 17 13.98 -1.43 24.68
CA ASN A 17 13.35 -1.72 23.38
C ASN A 17 14.29 -2.45 22.39
N LYS A 18 15.34 -3.13 22.88
CA LYS A 18 16.33 -3.82 22.03
C LYS A 18 15.71 -4.76 20.99
N ILE A 19 14.67 -5.50 21.37
CA ILE A 19 13.97 -6.42 20.49
C ILE A 19 13.27 -5.68 19.35
N PHE A 20 12.64 -4.55 19.64
CA PHE A 20 12.01 -3.71 18.61
C PHE A 20 13.05 -3.22 17.60
N PHE A 21 14.21 -2.73 18.07
CA PHE A 21 15.29 -2.32 17.19
C PHE A 21 15.86 -3.46 16.35
N PHE A 22 16.03 -4.65 16.96
CA PHE A 22 16.43 -5.84 16.23
C PHE A 22 15.43 -6.20 15.12
N LEU A 23 14.12 -6.12 15.41
CA LEU A 23 13.07 -6.36 14.42
C LEU A 23 13.05 -5.28 13.33
N CYS A 24 13.27 -4.01 13.66
CA CYS A 24 13.44 -2.95 12.65
C CYS A 24 14.67 -3.19 11.77
N LEU A 25 15.79 -3.62 12.35
CA LEU A 25 16.97 -4.00 11.57
C LEU A 25 16.63 -5.17 10.64
N LEU A 26 15.88 -6.16 11.11
CA LEU A 26 15.42 -7.28 10.29
C LEU A 26 14.51 -6.81 9.14
N ILE A 27 13.58 -5.87 9.38
CA ILE A 27 12.79 -5.21 8.31
C ILE A 27 13.72 -4.57 7.29
N ILE A 28 14.64 -3.72 7.74
CA ILE A 28 15.54 -3.00 6.85
C ILE A 28 16.33 -3.99 5.99
N VAL A 29 16.95 -5.01 6.59
CA VAL A 29 17.74 -6.01 5.85
C VAL A 29 16.86 -6.77 4.86
N THR A 30 15.69 -7.27 5.28
CA THR A 30 14.82 -8.10 4.43
C THR A 30 14.17 -7.31 3.30
N GLN A 31 13.76 -6.06 3.54
CA GLN A 31 13.12 -5.22 2.54
C GLN A 31 14.09 -4.59 1.56
N LEU A 32 15.30 -4.23 1.99
CA LEU A 32 16.30 -3.61 1.11
C LEU A 32 16.85 -4.58 0.05
N ILE A 33 16.82 -5.90 0.32
CA ILE A 33 17.25 -6.91 -0.65
C ILE A 33 16.38 -6.82 -1.91
N LEU A 34 17.01 -6.41 -3.01
CA LEU A 34 16.38 -6.24 -4.33
C LEU A 34 15.25 -5.18 -4.34
N LEU A 35 15.29 -4.17 -3.48
CA LEU A 35 14.20 -3.17 -3.37
C LEU A 35 13.96 -2.39 -4.68
N ASP A 36 15.00 -2.17 -5.47
CA ASP A 36 14.96 -1.50 -6.78
C ASP A 36 14.63 -2.43 -7.96
N LYS A 37 14.74 -3.74 -7.76
CA LYS A 37 14.51 -4.80 -8.76
C LYS A 37 13.17 -5.50 -8.61
N TYR A 38 12.67 -5.59 -7.37
CA TYR A 38 11.43 -6.28 -7.03
C TYR A 38 10.56 -5.49 -6.03
N PRO A 39 9.25 -5.33 -6.33
CA PRO A 39 8.59 -5.66 -7.62
C PRO A 39 9.14 -4.83 -8.78
N THR A 40 8.90 -5.24 -10.03
CA THR A 40 9.13 -4.32 -11.16
C THR A 40 8.22 -3.10 -11.02
N VAL A 41 8.49 -2.03 -11.78
CA VAL A 41 7.71 -0.80 -11.69
C VAL A 41 6.25 -1.08 -12.04
N LEU A 42 5.36 -0.92 -11.06
CA LEU A 42 3.91 -1.08 -11.26
C LEU A 42 3.30 0.23 -11.75
N ILE A 43 2.21 0.17 -12.52
CA ILE A 43 1.56 1.37 -13.08
C ILE A 43 1.15 2.41 -12.02
N ASP A 44 0.76 1.96 -10.82
CA ASP A 44 0.36 2.84 -9.73
C ASP A 44 1.56 3.62 -9.14
N GLU A 45 2.78 3.08 -9.21
CA GLU A 45 3.96 3.72 -8.61
C GLU A 45 4.34 5.04 -9.31
N PRO A 46 4.46 5.10 -10.65
CA PRO A 46 4.58 6.36 -11.38
C PRO A 46 3.44 7.32 -11.09
N TRP A 47 2.19 6.86 -10.95
CA TRP A 47 1.07 7.74 -10.67
C TRP A 47 1.23 8.48 -9.33
N TYR A 48 1.55 7.77 -8.25
CA TYR A 48 1.81 8.43 -6.96
C TYR A 48 3.10 9.24 -6.97
N ALA A 49 4.17 8.72 -7.58
CA ALA A 49 5.46 9.39 -7.62
C ALA A 49 5.41 10.69 -8.45
N ASN A 50 4.60 10.74 -9.51
CA ASN A 50 4.40 11.93 -10.33
C ASN A 50 3.74 13.05 -9.55
N THR A 51 2.60 12.79 -8.91
CA THR A 51 1.91 13.81 -8.12
C THR A 51 2.80 14.29 -6.97
N LEU A 52 3.51 13.37 -6.33
CA LEU A 52 4.46 13.69 -5.25
C LEU A 52 5.63 14.55 -5.73
N TYR A 53 6.18 14.25 -6.92
CA TYR A 53 7.22 15.06 -7.56
C TYR A 53 6.70 16.47 -7.83
N ASN A 54 5.49 16.61 -8.35
CA ASN A 54 4.88 17.91 -8.64
C ASN A 54 4.61 18.71 -7.37
N VAL A 55 4.14 18.08 -6.30
CA VAL A 55 3.99 18.77 -5.00
C VAL A 55 5.36 19.20 -4.45
N ALA A 56 6.37 18.34 -4.55
CA ALA A 56 7.71 18.67 -4.06
C ALA A 56 8.35 19.80 -4.88
N TYR A 57 8.43 19.70 -6.19
CA TYR A 57 9.25 20.59 -7.02
C TYR A 57 8.47 21.73 -7.69
N HIS A 58 7.17 21.58 -7.88
CA HIS A 58 6.31 22.55 -8.57
C HIS A 58 5.21 23.14 -7.67
N GLN A 59 5.05 22.65 -6.43
CA GLN A 59 4.02 23.09 -5.48
C GLN A 59 2.59 22.91 -6.01
N GLU A 60 2.37 21.89 -6.85
CA GLU A 60 1.07 21.60 -7.46
C GLU A 60 0.63 20.17 -7.13
N ILE A 61 -0.59 19.99 -6.60
CA ILE A 61 -1.24 18.67 -6.53
C ILE A 61 -1.85 18.38 -7.89
N LYS A 62 -1.02 17.82 -8.77
CA LYS A 62 -1.42 17.48 -10.14
C LYS A 62 -0.79 16.18 -10.56
N ASN A 63 -1.60 15.24 -11.03
CA ASN A 63 -1.10 14.07 -11.75
C ASN A 63 -1.03 14.40 -13.24
N THR A 64 0.18 14.53 -13.80
CA THR A 64 0.37 14.80 -15.22
C THR A 64 0.30 13.55 -16.08
N LEU A 65 0.20 12.36 -15.45
CA LEU A 65 0.05 11.07 -16.13
C LEU A 65 -1.42 10.75 -16.51
N PHE A 66 -1.63 9.91 -17.52
CA PHE A 66 -2.97 9.45 -17.93
C PHE A 66 -3.52 8.45 -16.93
N GLY A 67 -4.84 8.32 -16.86
CA GLY A 67 -5.53 7.39 -15.95
C GLY A 67 -6.12 8.09 -14.73
N GLY A 68 -5.56 9.22 -14.29
CA GLY A 68 -6.07 10.09 -13.22
C GLY A 68 -6.19 9.39 -11.84
N GLY A 69 -6.31 10.18 -10.77
CA GLY A 69 -6.69 9.65 -9.44
C GLY A 69 -5.55 9.08 -8.59
N GLY A 70 -4.32 9.03 -9.11
CA GLY A 70 -3.15 8.60 -8.36
C GLY A 70 -2.59 9.74 -7.52
N GLY A 71 -2.99 9.79 -6.25
CA GLY A 71 -2.42 10.71 -5.25
C GLY A 71 -2.83 12.18 -5.38
N ASP A 72 -3.62 12.53 -6.39
CA ASP A 72 -4.20 13.86 -6.62
C ASP A 72 -5.60 14.02 -6.01
N VAL A 73 -6.35 12.92 -5.80
CA VAL A 73 -7.65 12.93 -5.11
C VAL A 73 -7.48 12.69 -3.60
N VAL A 74 -6.77 11.62 -3.23
CA VAL A 74 -6.44 11.29 -1.82
C VAL A 74 -4.96 11.58 -1.58
N PHE A 75 -4.67 12.83 -1.22
CA PHE A 75 -3.33 13.39 -1.34
C PHE A 75 -2.46 13.34 -0.07
N PHE A 76 -2.90 12.74 1.05
CA PHE A 76 -2.07 12.76 2.27
C PHE A 76 -0.77 11.97 2.10
N TYR A 77 -0.83 10.79 1.48
CA TYR A 77 0.38 10.03 1.16
C TYR A 77 1.32 10.82 0.25
N THR A 78 0.76 11.53 -0.73
CA THR A 78 1.48 12.42 -1.65
C THR A 78 2.20 13.52 -0.88
N LEU A 79 1.52 14.19 0.05
CA LEU A 79 2.10 15.25 0.87
C LEU A 79 3.25 14.73 1.73
N LEU A 80 3.05 13.61 2.43
CA LEU A 80 4.10 12.98 3.24
C LEU A 80 5.31 12.60 2.38
N GLY A 81 5.06 12.01 1.22
CA GLY A 81 6.13 11.61 0.31
C GLY A 81 6.82 12.80 -0.38
N ALA A 82 6.15 13.94 -0.56
CA ALA A 82 6.76 15.16 -1.08
C ALA A 82 7.74 15.74 -0.06
N ILE A 83 7.36 15.76 1.22
CA ILE A 83 8.26 16.11 2.33
C ILE A 83 9.46 15.16 2.35
N TRP A 84 9.24 13.84 2.26
CA TRP A 84 10.32 12.85 2.18
C TRP A 84 11.26 13.12 1.01
N THR A 85 10.71 13.46 -0.16
CA THR A 85 11.46 13.76 -1.37
C THR A 85 12.32 15.01 -1.22
N LYS A 86 11.83 16.03 -0.52
CA LYS A 86 12.65 17.21 -0.18
C LYS A 86 13.82 16.89 0.75
N ILE A 87 13.65 15.92 1.66
CA ILE A 87 14.67 15.56 2.65
C ILE A 87 15.72 14.61 2.05
N VAL A 88 15.30 13.54 1.38
CA VAL A 88 16.18 12.44 0.95
C VAL A 88 16.54 12.55 -0.54
N GLY A 89 15.77 13.32 -1.31
CA GLY A 89 15.86 13.45 -2.76
C GLY A 89 14.96 12.47 -3.51
N PHE A 90 14.76 12.74 -4.81
CA PHE A 90 13.89 11.97 -5.66
C PHE A 90 14.63 10.83 -6.38
N SER A 91 14.17 9.59 -6.20
CA SER A 91 14.49 8.43 -7.05
C SER A 91 13.55 7.29 -6.71
N PHE A 92 13.40 6.31 -7.61
CA PHE A 92 12.55 5.15 -7.38
C PHE A 92 12.90 4.39 -6.08
N PHE A 93 14.19 4.11 -5.86
CA PHE A 93 14.68 3.47 -4.64
C PHE A 93 14.35 4.28 -3.38
N LYS A 94 14.62 5.60 -3.39
CA LYS A 94 14.36 6.48 -2.25
C LYS A 94 12.87 6.58 -1.90
N LEU A 95 11.98 6.52 -2.89
CA LEU A 95 10.55 6.51 -2.64
C LEU A 95 10.06 5.18 -2.06
N ARG A 96 10.59 4.05 -2.53
CA ARG A 96 10.32 2.74 -1.88
C ARG A 96 10.90 2.66 -0.47
N LEU A 97 12.02 3.34 -0.20
CA LEU A 97 12.60 3.44 1.14
C LEU A 97 11.66 4.12 2.14
N LEU A 98 10.83 5.07 1.71
CA LEU A 98 9.77 5.64 2.56
C LEU A 98 8.82 4.54 3.06
N SER A 99 8.41 3.62 2.18
CA SER A 99 7.52 2.52 2.55
C SER A 99 8.17 1.56 3.55
N VAL A 100 9.47 1.29 3.43
CA VAL A 100 10.23 0.51 4.43
C VAL A 100 10.28 1.24 5.79
N PHE A 101 10.44 2.56 5.79
CA PHE A 101 10.36 3.35 7.01
C PHE A 101 8.95 3.29 7.64
N LEU A 102 7.90 3.39 6.83
CA LEU A 102 6.52 3.23 7.28
C LEU A 102 6.27 1.84 7.88
N GLU A 103 6.89 0.78 7.38
CA GLU A 103 6.79 -0.56 7.97
C GLU A 103 7.34 -0.61 9.40
N CYS A 104 8.45 0.08 9.68
CA CYS A 104 9.00 0.15 11.03
C CYS A 104 8.05 0.86 11.99
N VAL A 105 7.38 1.92 11.54
CA VAL A 105 6.34 2.63 12.30
C VAL A 105 5.12 1.71 12.51
N ALA A 106 4.70 0.98 11.48
CA ALA A 106 3.60 0.04 11.55
C ALA A 106 3.91 -1.09 12.54
N LEU A 107 5.12 -1.65 12.55
CA LEU A 107 5.56 -2.66 13.52
C LEU A 107 5.47 -2.13 14.96
N PHE A 108 5.93 -0.90 15.21
CA PHE A 108 5.83 -0.29 16.54
C PHE A 108 4.37 -0.24 17.01
N LEU A 109 3.47 0.26 16.17
CA LEU A 109 2.06 0.37 16.48
C LEU A 109 1.35 -0.98 16.59
N PHE A 110 1.76 -1.96 15.79
CA PHE A 110 1.29 -3.34 15.87
C PHE A 110 1.63 -3.95 17.23
N LEU A 111 2.88 -3.81 17.69
CA LEU A 111 3.30 -4.24 19.02
C LEU A 111 2.58 -3.47 20.14
N LYS A 112 2.26 -2.18 19.95
CA LYS A 112 1.43 -1.41 20.90
C LYS A 112 -0.01 -1.91 20.97
N CYS A 113 -0.62 -2.24 19.83
CA CYS A 113 -1.94 -2.88 19.78
C CYS A 113 -1.93 -4.22 20.49
N LEU A 114 -0.92 -5.05 20.21
CA LEU A 114 -0.78 -6.35 20.83
C LEU A 114 -0.63 -6.25 22.35
N ASN A 115 0.24 -5.36 22.82
CA ASN A 115 0.38 -5.05 24.25
C ASN A 115 -0.94 -4.64 24.90
N LYS A 116 -1.79 -3.89 24.18
CA LYS A 116 -3.11 -3.44 24.67
C LYS A 116 -4.13 -4.58 24.74
N LEU A 117 -4.01 -5.58 23.88
CA LEU A 117 -4.85 -6.77 23.86
C LEU A 117 -4.43 -7.78 24.93
N THR A 118 -3.14 -8.03 25.08
CA THR A 118 -2.64 -9.13 25.91
C THR A 118 -2.20 -8.72 27.31
N GLN A 119 -2.31 -7.42 27.68
CA GLN A 119 -2.01 -6.66 28.93
C GLN A 119 -1.18 -7.30 30.07
N GLN A 120 -1.28 -8.60 30.30
CA GLN A 120 -0.56 -9.43 31.26
C GLN A 120 0.67 -10.17 30.68
N ILE A 121 0.71 -10.51 29.39
CA ILE A 121 1.69 -11.51 28.87
C ILE A 121 2.91 -10.89 28.16
N THR A 122 2.71 -9.77 27.45
CA THR A 122 3.74 -9.16 26.61
C THR A 122 4.83 -8.41 27.37
N LYS A 123 4.57 -7.98 28.60
CA LYS A 123 5.56 -7.23 29.40
C LYS A 123 6.78 -8.06 29.81
N GLN A 124 6.75 -9.40 29.67
CA GLN A 124 7.82 -10.27 30.18
C GLN A 124 8.37 -11.29 29.18
N SER A 125 7.66 -11.65 28.10
CA SER A 125 8.17 -12.66 27.16
C SER A 125 8.84 -12.04 25.93
N VAL A 126 10.17 -12.02 25.95
CA VAL A 126 11.04 -11.69 24.80
C VAL A 126 10.66 -12.52 23.57
N TYR A 127 10.44 -13.83 23.76
CA TYR A 127 10.10 -14.78 22.71
C TYR A 127 8.78 -14.46 22.03
N TYR A 128 7.77 -14.06 22.79
CA TYR A 128 6.47 -13.68 22.24
C TYR A 128 6.56 -12.42 21.37
N THR A 129 7.34 -11.42 21.82
CA THR A 129 7.56 -10.18 21.05
C THR A 129 8.33 -10.47 19.75
N LEU A 130 9.34 -11.34 19.81
CA LEU A 130 10.05 -11.82 18.63
C LEU A 130 9.12 -12.55 17.65
N LEU A 131 8.32 -13.51 18.14
CA LEU A 131 7.35 -14.22 17.31
C LEU A 131 6.36 -13.27 16.64
N ALA A 132 5.80 -12.31 17.40
CA ALA A 132 4.88 -11.31 16.91
C ALA A 132 5.50 -10.45 15.81
N GLY A 133 6.73 -9.98 16.03
CA GLY A 133 7.49 -9.20 15.06
C GLY A 133 7.79 -10.01 13.80
N CYS A 134 8.29 -11.24 13.94
CA CYS A 134 8.59 -12.10 12.80
C CYS A 134 7.34 -12.39 11.96
N ILE A 135 6.19 -12.70 12.59
CA ILE A 135 4.92 -12.93 11.85
C ILE A 135 4.49 -11.69 11.07
N PHE A 136 4.68 -10.50 11.63
CA PHE A 136 4.40 -9.25 10.92
C PHE A 136 5.32 -9.07 9.71
N ILE A 137 6.64 -9.22 9.91
CA ILE A 137 7.67 -8.98 8.88
C ILE A 137 7.51 -9.94 7.70
N VAL A 138 7.34 -11.24 7.96
CA VAL A 138 7.29 -12.23 6.89
C VAL A 138 5.92 -12.36 6.26
N ASN A 139 4.90 -11.62 6.71
CA ASN A 139 3.58 -11.74 6.12
C ASN A 139 3.63 -11.27 4.65
N ASN A 140 3.28 -12.15 3.71
CA ASN A 140 3.46 -11.87 2.30
C ASN A 140 2.63 -10.65 1.82
N ASN A 141 1.55 -10.27 2.51
CA ASN A 141 0.81 -9.05 2.17
C ASN A 141 1.60 -7.79 2.59
N PHE A 142 2.16 -7.78 3.80
CA PHE A 142 2.93 -6.64 4.31
C PHE A 142 4.26 -6.51 3.57
N PHE A 143 4.93 -7.63 3.32
CA PHE A 143 6.15 -7.67 2.50
C PHE A 143 5.96 -7.00 1.13
N ILE A 144 4.83 -7.25 0.46
CA ILE A 144 4.55 -6.66 -0.84
C ILE A 144 4.16 -5.18 -0.73
N ILE A 145 3.35 -4.81 0.26
CA ILE A 145 2.85 -3.43 0.42
C ILE A 145 3.99 -2.48 0.74
N PHE A 146 4.86 -2.83 1.68
CA PHE A 146 5.93 -1.95 2.16
C PHE A 146 7.15 -1.87 1.23
N ARG A 147 7.15 -2.61 0.11
CA ARG A 147 8.15 -2.50 -0.97
C ARG A 147 7.73 -1.62 -2.13
N ARG A 148 6.53 -1.05 -2.10
CA ARG A 148 5.95 -0.29 -3.21
C ARG A 148 5.77 1.17 -2.86
N ILE A 149 5.78 2.05 -3.85
CA ILE A 149 5.39 3.46 -3.71
C ILE A 149 3.86 3.54 -3.68
N ARG A 150 3.26 3.18 -2.54
CA ARG A 150 1.83 2.96 -2.40
C ARG A 150 1.30 3.42 -1.03
N PRO A 151 0.09 4.00 -0.98
CA PRO A 151 -0.45 4.57 0.26
C PRO A 151 -1.02 3.52 1.23
N GLU A 152 -1.18 2.26 0.82
CA GLU A 152 -1.75 1.22 1.68
C GLU A 152 -0.96 1.01 2.98
N GLY A 153 0.38 1.13 2.92
CA GLY A 153 1.23 1.06 4.13
C GLY A 153 0.90 2.15 5.15
N LEU A 154 0.65 3.37 4.70
CA LEU A 154 0.22 4.48 5.56
C LEU A 154 -1.20 4.28 6.10
N SER A 155 -2.11 3.74 5.28
CA SER A 155 -3.45 3.42 5.74
C SER A 155 -3.45 2.33 6.83
N LEU A 156 -2.53 1.34 6.78
CA LEU A 156 -2.36 0.34 7.84
C LEU A 156 -1.90 0.98 9.16
N ILE A 157 -0.97 1.94 9.10
CA ILE A 157 -0.54 2.73 10.26
C ILE A 157 -1.75 3.46 10.88
N CYS A 158 -2.51 4.17 10.06
CA CYS A 158 -3.72 4.87 10.49
C CYS A 158 -4.73 3.92 11.15
N LEU A 159 -4.97 2.74 10.55
CA LEU A 159 -5.84 1.72 11.13
C LEU A 159 -5.32 1.23 12.48
N LEU A 160 -4.02 0.99 12.62
CA LEU A 160 -3.43 0.58 13.91
C LEU A 160 -3.62 1.62 15.00
N VAL A 161 -3.41 2.92 14.71
CA VAL A 161 -3.64 3.98 15.70
C VAL A 161 -5.14 4.09 16.05
N ALA A 162 -6.01 3.97 15.06
CA ALA A 162 -7.46 3.97 15.27
C ALA A 162 -7.90 2.79 16.15
N LEU A 163 -7.45 1.57 15.84
CA LEU A 163 -7.74 0.38 16.63
C LEU A 163 -7.18 0.48 18.05
N TYR A 164 -5.95 0.97 18.22
CA TYR A 164 -5.35 1.17 19.54
C TYR A 164 -6.19 2.13 20.40
N SER A 165 -6.60 3.26 19.82
CA SER A 165 -7.40 4.28 20.49
C SER A 165 -8.81 3.77 20.80
N TYR A 166 -9.43 3.06 19.87
CA TYR A 166 -10.73 2.40 20.05
C TYR A 166 -10.68 1.34 21.17
N MET A 167 -9.65 0.50 21.21
CA MET A 167 -9.46 -0.47 22.31
C MET A 167 -9.22 0.22 23.66
N LYS A 168 -8.56 1.38 23.68
CA LYS A 168 -8.41 2.18 24.90
C LYS A 168 -9.76 2.73 25.38
N TRP A 169 -10.63 3.14 24.47
CA TRP A 169 -11.99 3.55 24.78
C TRP A 169 -12.84 2.40 25.32
N ILE A 170 -12.75 1.19 24.75
CA ILE A 170 -13.48 0.01 25.27
C ILE A 170 -13.13 -0.25 26.75
N ASP A 171 -11.85 -0.16 27.10
CA ASP A 171 -11.40 -0.36 28.49
C ASP A 171 -11.87 0.78 29.42
N LYS A 172 -12.05 2.00 28.89
CA LYS A 172 -12.44 3.20 29.65
C LYS A 172 -13.42 4.06 28.85
N PRO A 173 -14.73 3.70 28.83
CA PRO A 173 -15.71 4.36 27.97
C PRO A 173 -15.89 5.87 28.23
N ASN A 174 -15.54 6.34 29.43
CA ASN A 174 -15.62 7.75 29.80
C ASN A 174 -14.50 8.61 29.16
N GLU A 175 -13.40 8.01 28.67
CA GLU A 175 -12.29 8.74 28.03
C GLU A 175 -12.59 9.08 26.56
N ASN A 176 -13.72 9.74 26.26
CA ASN A 176 -14.17 10.00 24.88
C ASN A 176 -13.17 10.73 23.97
N ARG A 177 -12.22 11.47 24.55
CA ARG A 177 -11.14 12.17 23.80
C ARG A 177 -10.34 11.22 22.90
N VAL A 178 -10.21 9.93 23.25
CA VAL A 178 -9.50 8.97 22.40
C VAL A 178 -10.25 8.63 21.11
N LEU A 179 -11.57 8.88 21.06
CA LEU A 179 -12.36 8.71 19.85
C LEU A 179 -12.15 9.84 18.84
N LEU A 180 -11.75 11.03 19.29
CA LEU A 180 -11.28 12.09 18.41
C LEU A 180 -10.07 11.62 17.60
N ILE A 181 -9.09 10.97 18.27
CA ILE A 181 -7.92 10.38 17.63
C ILE A 181 -8.34 9.25 16.69
N THR A 182 -9.32 8.44 17.09
CA THR A 182 -9.84 7.36 16.26
C THR A 182 -10.43 7.90 14.95
N GLY A 183 -11.34 8.89 15.03
CA GLY A 183 -11.94 9.51 13.85
C GLY A 183 -10.94 10.25 12.98
N ALA A 184 -10.01 10.99 13.60
CA ALA A 184 -8.94 11.68 12.89
C ALA A 184 -8.05 10.71 12.11
N MET A 185 -7.58 9.63 12.74
CA MET A 185 -6.71 8.65 12.06
C MET A 185 -7.44 7.88 10.97
N ILE A 186 -8.72 7.54 11.15
CA ILE A 186 -9.54 6.97 10.07
C ILE A 186 -9.58 7.94 8.89
N MET A 187 -9.88 9.22 9.13
CA MET A 187 -9.96 10.20 8.05
C MET A 187 -8.61 10.45 7.38
N ILE A 188 -7.50 10.56 8.12
CA ILE A 188 -6.14 10.62 7.55
C ILE A 188 -5.88 9.39 6.67
N GLY A 189 -6.30 8.21 7.14
CA GLY A 189 -6.24 6.99 6.36
C GLY A 189 -7.03 7.09 5.06
N VAL A 190 -8.29 7.59 5.11
CA VAL A 190 -9.15 7.76 3.91
C VAL A 190 -8.51 8.73 2.93
N MET A 191 -7.93 9.83 3.44
CA MET A 191 -7.17 10.80 2.65
C MET A 191 -5.84 10.24 2.13
N SER A 192 -5.42 9.04 2.54
CA SER A 192 -4.29 8.30 1.96
C SER A 192 -4.76 7.27 0.93
N HIS A 193 -5.76 6.46 1.29
CA HIS A 193 -6.34 5.44 0.44
C HIS A 193 -7.82 5.23 0.81
N PRO A 194 -8.77 5.31 -0.14
CA PRO A 194 -10.21 5.26 0.16
C PRO A 194 -10.69 3.96 0.81
N ASN A 195 -10.08 2.81 0.52
CA ASN A 195 -10.45 1.49 1.07
C ASN A 195 -10.61 1.44 2.60
N ILE A 196 -9.84 2.22 3.36
CA ILE A 196 -9.98 2.24 4.83
C ILE A 196 -11.31 2.84 5.29
N LEU A 197 -12.02 3.57 4.43
CA LEU A 197 -13.36 4.09 4.72
C LEU A 197 -14.30 2.97 5.16
N VAL A 198 -14.20 1.79 4.56
CA VAL A 198 -15.01 0.61 4.94
C VAL A 198 -14.80 0.26 6.42
N TYR A 199 -13.56 0.19 6.87
CA TYR A 199 -13.22 -0.08 8.27
C TYR A 199 -13.61 1.08 9.19
N GLY A 200 -13.50 2.32 8.71
CA GLY A 200 -13.98 3.52 9.41
C GLY A 200 -15.48 3.49 9.68
N ILE A 201 -16.29 3.13 8.68
CA ILE A 201 -17.74 2.98 8.81
C ILE A 201 -18.07 1.89 9.83
N VAL A 202 -17.40 0.75 9.75
CA VAL A 202 -17.59 -0.38 10.68
C VAL A 202 -17.25 0.00 12.12
N ILE A 203 -16.11 0.66 12.34
CA ILE A 203 -15.72 1.14 13.68
C ILE A 203 -16.74 2.16 14.20
N GLY A 204 -17.16 3.11 13.35
CA GLY A 204 -18.22 4.08 13.67
C GLY A 204 -19.53 3.41 14.08
N PHE A 205 -19.97 2.39 13.34
CA PHE A 205 -21.14 1.58 13.68
C PHE A 205 -21.01 0.91 15.04
N PHE A 206 -19.85 0.32 15.36
CA PHE A 206 -19.63 -0.29 16.67
C PHE A 206 -19.59 0.73 17.82
N ILE A 207 -19.07 1.94 17.58
CA ILE A 207 -19.15 3.04 18.55
C ILE A 207 -20.62 3.40 18.82
N ILE A 208 -21.42 3.60 17.77
CA ILE A 208 -22.86 3.89 17.89
C ILE A 208 -23.59 2.78 18.65
N TRP A 209 -23.34 1.52 18.25
CA TRP A 209 -23.93 0.34 18.89
C TRP A 209 -23.63 0.28 20.39
N ASP A 210 -22.38 0.54 20.79
CA ASP A 210 -21.97 0.52 22.20
C ASP A 210 -22.53 1.72 22.99
N GLN A 211 -22.73 2.86 22.33
CA GLN A 211 -23.35 4.04 22.93
C GLN A 211 -24.85 3.90 23.15
N ILE A 212 -25.60 3.32 22.21
CA ILE A 212 -27.04 3.05 22.37
C ILE A 212 -27.28 2.21 23.64
N LYS A 213 -26.41 1.23 23.90
CA LYS A 213 -26.48 0.40 25.11
C LYS A 213 -26.19 1.17 26.40
N GLN A 214 -25.39 2.23 26.33
CA GLN A 214 -24.95 3.02 27.48
C GLN A 214 -25.75 4.31 27.68
N ARG A 215 -26.64 4.68 26.73
CA ARG A 215 -27.42 5.93 26.72
C ARG A 215 -26.59 7.22 26.82
N HIS A 216 -25.34 7.17 26.37
CA HIS A 216 -24.48 8.34 26.22
C HIS A 216 -24.28 8.61 24.73
N VAL A 217 -24.31 9.88 24.30
CA VAL A 217 -24.16 10.26 22.87
C VAL A 217 -22.78 10.89 22.60
N SER A 218 -22.07 11.29 23.65
CA SER A 218 -20.85 12.07 23.55
C SER A 218 -19.75 11.38 22.74
N SER A 219 -19.62 10.04 22.82
CA SER A 219 -18.61 9.31 22.03
C SER A 219 -18.75 9.50 20.52
N ILE A 220 -19.99 9.59 20.00
CA ILE A 220 -20.25 9.79 18.57
C ILE A 220 -19.79 11.18 18.15
N ILE A 221 -20.06 12.19 18.98
CA ILE A 221 -19.64 13.58 18.73
C ILE A 221 -18.11 13.65 18.61
N TYR A 222 -17.36 13.04 19.53
CA TYR A 222 -15.90 13.05 19.46
C TYR A 222 -15.35 12.34 18.21
N TYR A 223 -15.90 11.19 17.83
CA TYR A 223 -15.51 10.48 16.61
C TYR A 223 -15.79 11.33 15.36
N SER A 224 -17.01 11.86 15.25
CA SER A 224 -17.42 12.72 14.14
C SER A 224 -16.61 14.01 14.05
N LEU A 225 -16.29 14.65 15.17
CA LEU A 225 -15.41 15.82 15.21
C LEU A 225 -14.00 15.48 14.75
N GLY A 226 -13.46 14.31 15.13
CA GLY A 226 -12.17 13.83 14.63
C GLY A 226 -12.16 13.66 13.11
N CYS A 227 -13.19 13.00 12.56
CA CYS A 227 -13.37 12.83 11.12
C CYS A 227 -13.54 14.17 10.39
N LEU A 228 -14.50 15.00 10.83
CA LEU A 228 -14.85 16.26 10.18
C LEU A 228 -13.70 17.27 10.26
N GLY A 229 -13.10 17.46 11.44
CA GLY A 229 -12.00 18.40 11.62
C GLY A 229 -10.78 18.04 10.76
N THR A 230 -10.47 16.75 10.68
CA THR A 230 -9.39 16.26 9.79
C THR A 230 -9.76 16.48 8.32
N PHE A 231 -10.98 16.12 7.91
CA PHE A 231 -11.42 16.33 6.54
C PHE A 231 -11.34 17.80 6.13
N LEU A 232 -11.86 18.71 6.96
CA LEU A 232 -11.79 20.16 6.71
C LEU A 232 -10.36 20.68 6.65
N LEU A 233 -9.45 20.18 7.49
CA LEU A 233 -8.03 20.51 7.40
C LEU A 233 -7.44 20.10 6.05
N PHE A 234 -7.75 18.88 5.57
CA PHE A 234 -7.29 18.42 4.26
C PHE A 234 -7.90 19.21 3.11
N MET A 235 -9.17 19.59 3.20
CA MET A 235 -9.81 20.47 2.22
C MET A 235 -9.10 21.82 2.14
N GLY A 236 -8.76 22.41 3.30
CA GLY A 236 -7.98 23.63 3.38
C GLY A 236 -6.60 23.47 2.75
N LEU A 237 -5.86 22.42 3.12
CA LEU A 237 -4.56 22.12 2.52
C LEU A 237 -4.65 21.89 1.01
N TYR A 238 -5.66 21.15 0.53
CA TYR A 238 -5.87 20.91 -0.89
C TYR A 238 -6.05 22.22 -1.66
N SER A 239 -6.86 23.13 -1.13
CA SER A 239 -7.10 24.45 -1.74
C SER A 239 -5.85 25.34 -1.83
N LEU A 240 -4.80 25.05 -1.06
CA LEU A 240 -3.52 25.79 -1.13
C LEU A 240 -2.62 25.29 -2.27
N PHE A 241 -2.80 24.05 -2.74
CA PHE A 241 -1.91 23.41 -3.72
C PHE A 241 -2.63 23.02 -5.03
N SER A 242 -3.91 23.32 -5.18
CA SER A 242 -4.71 22.97 -6.35
C SER A 242 -5.60 24.13 -6.76
N ASP A 243 -5.53 24.49 -8.04
CA ASP A 243 -6.43 25.48 -8.67
C ASP A 243 -7.86 24.93 -8.84
N GLN A 244 -8.04 23.61 -8.79
CA GLN A 244 -9.34 22.97 -8.83
C GLN A 244 -9.97 22.96 -7.44
N THR A 245 -11.29 23.17 -7.37
CA THR A 245 -12.03 22.92 -6.13
C THR A 245 -12.12 21.42 -5.89
N TYR A 246 -11.95 20.96 -4.65
CA TYR A 246 -12.07 19.53 -4.33
C TYR A 246 -13.44 18.95 -4.68
N ILE A 247 -14.49 19.78 -4.70
CA ILE A 247 -15.84 19.39 -5.14
C ILE A 247 -15.84 18.96 -6.61
N SER A 248 -15.08 19.65 -7.47
CA SER A 248 -14.98 19.30 -8.89
C SER A 248 -14.39 17.89 -9.12
N LEU A 249 -13.53 17.41 -8.21
CA LEU A 249 -13.00 16.05 -8.25
C LEU A 249 -14.05 14.98 -7.93
N PHE A 250 -14.98 15.26 -7.02
CA PHE A 250 -16.05 14.30 -6.68
C PHE A 250 -17.05 14.10 -7.82
N PHE A 251 -17.28 15.13 -8.61
CA PHE A 251 -18.16 15.07 -9.79
C PHE A 251 -17.43 14.65 -11.07
N ASP A 252 -16.13 14.35 -11.00
CA ASP A 252 -15.40 13.79 -12.12
C ASP A 252 -15.98 12.40 -12.45
N LYS A 253 -16.49 12.26 -13.69
CA LYS A 253 -17.09 11.03 -14.20
C LYS A 253 -16.17 9.80 -14.05
N ARG A 254 -14.84 10.01 -14.00
CA ARG A 254 -13.86 8.94 -13.76
C ARG A 254 -13.99 8.30 -12.38
N VAL A 255 -14.42 9.06 -11.37
CA VAL A 255 -14.64 8.56 -10.00
C VAL A 255 -15.98 7.82 -9.91
N ILE A 256 -17.02 8.35 -10.56
CA ILE A 256 -18.38 7.81 -10.51
C ILE A 256 -18.50 6.46 -11.23
N GLN A 257 -17.82 6.26 -12.37
CA GLN A 257 -17.89 5.02 -13.15
C GLN A 257 -17.28 3.79 -12.46
N ARG A 258 -16.51 3.94 -11.36
CA ARG A 258 -15.97 2.81 -10.59
C ARG A 258 -16.87 2.37 -9.43
N ALA A 259 -18.01 3.03 -9.23
CA ALA A 259 -18.92 2.78 -8.11
C ALA A 259 -20.08 1.82 -8.44
N ASP A 260 -19.91 0.89 -9.40
CA ASP A 260 -20.87 -0.18 -9.71
C ASP A 260 -20.88 -1.29 -8.63
N GLY A 261 -20.89 -0.91 -7.35
CA GLY A 261 -20.98 -1.78 -6.18
C GLY A 261 -22.36 -2.42 -6.02
N GLY A 262 -22.46 -3.61 -5.42
CA GLY A 262 -23.76 -4.25 -5.19
C GLY A 262 -23.69 -5.71 -4.73
N ILE A 263 -24.85 -6.29 -4.41
CA ILE A 263 -24.96 -7.69 -3.94
C ILE A 263 -24.47 -8.68 -5.01
N ALA A 264 -24.70 -8.39 -6.29
CA ALA A 264 -24.17 -9.21 -7.39
C ALA A 264 -22.63 -9.30 -7.37
N ASN A 265 -21.95 -8.24 -6.93
CA ASN A 265 -20.49 -8.24 -6.79
C ASN A 265 -20.02 -9.09 -5.64
N LEU A 266 -20.80 -9.18 -4.55
CA LEU A 266 -20.43 -10.00 -3.40
C LEU A 266 -20.24 -11.47 -3.82
N LEU A 267 -21.19 -12.04 -4.57
CA LEU A 267 -21.08 -13.43 -5.06
C LEU A 267 -19.88 -13.61 -5.99
N ASN A 268 -19.72 -12.69 -6.95
CA ASN A 268 -18.59 -12.73 -7.88
C ASN A 268 -17.24 -12.64 -7.16
N ASN A 269 -17.13 -11.73 -6.19
CA ASN A 269 -15.93 -11.57 -5.38
C ASN A 269 -15.70 -12.77 -4.47
N ILE A 270 -16.73 -13.35 -3.83
CA ILE A 270 -16.57 -14.56 -2.99
C ILE A 270 -16.06 -15.74 -3.82
N LEU A 271 -16.51 -15.91 -5.06
CA LEU A 271 -16.06 -17.01 -5.92
C LEU A 271 -14.65 -16.77 -6.47
N ARG A 272 -14.34 -15.52 -6.85
CA ARG A 272 -13.06 -15.15 -7.47
C ARG A 272 -11.94 -14.91 -6.45
N PHE A 273 -12.24 -14.31 -5.31
CA PHE A 273 -11.26 -13.88 -4.32
C PHE A 273 -10.40 -15.04 -3.81
N PRO A 274 -10.94 -16.21 -3.42
CA PRO A 274 -10.12 -17.35 -3.04
C PRO A 274 -9.13 -17.67 -4.16
N MET A 275 -9.59 -17.81 -5.41
CA MET A 275 -8.69 -18.12 -6.53
C MET A 275 -7.55 -17.09 -6.70
N PHE A 276 -7.84 -15.79 -6.59
CA PHE A 276 -6.84 -14.74 -6.72
C PHE A 276 -5.92 -14.60 -5.50
N TYR A 277 -6.48 -14.67 -4.29
CA TYR A 277 -5.73 -14.52 -3.04
C TYR A 277 -4.87 -15.74 -2.75
N SER A 278 -5.47 -16.94 -2.86
CA SER A 278 -4.76 -18.17 -2.56
C SER A 278 -3.89 -18.69 -3.71
N MET A 279 -3.85 -17.96 -4.84
CA MET A 279 -3.19 -18.38 -6.08
C MET A 279 -3.63 -19.80 -6.47
N GLY A 280 -4.95 -20.02 -6.52
CA GLY A 280 -5.56 -21.34 -6.57
C GLY A 280 -5.46 -22.06 -5.23
N ILE A 281 -5.01 -23.32 -5.22
CA ILE A 281 -4.96 -24.16 -4.02
C ILE A 281 -3.73 -23.83 -3.13
N LYS A 282 -2.69 -23.20 -3.69
CA LYS A 282 -1.36 -23.09 -3.08
C LYS A 282 -1.33 -22.38 -1.72
N ARG A 283 -2.25 -21.44 -1.46
CA ARG A 283 -2.36 -20.72 -0.19
C ARG A 283 -3.76 -20.81 0.42
N LEU A 284 -4.53 -21.82 0.04
CA LEU A 284 -5.89 -22.02 0.58
C LEU A 284 -5.84 -22.22 2.10
N TYR A 285 -4.81 -22.92 2.58
CA TYR A 285 -4.52 -23.06 4.01
C TYR A 285 -4.42 -21.71 4.73
N SER A 286 -3.70 -20.73 4.17
CA SER A 286 -3.52 -19.41 4.80
C SER A 286 -4.85 -18.67 4.91
N LEU A 287 -5.69 -18.75 3.88
CA LEU A 287 -7.04 -18.18 3.92
C LEU A 287 -7.92 -18.87 4.99
N ILE A 288 -7.91 -20.20 5.03
CA ILE A 288 -8.67 -20.97 6.04
C ILE A 288 -8.20 -20.61 7.45
N PHE A 289 -6.88 -20.53 7.66
CA PHE A 289 -6.29 -20.11 8.93
C PHE A 289 -6.76 -18.71 9.32
N GLU A 290 -6.70 -17.76 8.39
CA GLU A 290 -7.07 -16.37 8.65
C GLU A 290 -8.55 -16.25 9.01
N ILE A 291 -9.45 -16.86 8.24
CA ILE A 291 -10.89 -16.88 8.54
C ILE A 291 -11.18 -17.60 9.87
N SER A 292 -10.49 -18.71 10.17
CA SER A 292 -10.67 -19.43 11.43
C SER A 292 -10.30 -18.59 12.64
N VAL A 293 -9.16 -17.88 12.57
CA VAL A 293 -8.71 -16.97 13.63
C VAL A 293 -9.68 -15.82 13.84
N LEU A 294 -10.31 -15.30 12.77
CA LEU A 294 -11.36 -14.29 12.92
C LEU A 294 -12.58 -14.84 13.67
N VAL A 295 -12.96 -16.10 13.47
CA VAL A 295 -14.18 -16.67 14.02
C VAL A 295 -14.02 -17.11 15.48
N ILE A 296 -12.86 -17.64 15.87
CA ILE A 296 -12.60 -18.18 17.23
C ILE A 296 -13.00 -17.22 18.37
N PRO A 297 -12.64 -15.92 18.37
CA PRO A 297 -13.01 -14.97 19.43
C PRO A 297 -14.51 -14.83 19.68
N LEU A 298 -15.34 -15.02 18.66
CA LEU A 298 -16.79 -14.90 18.78
C LEU A 298 -17.37 -15.99 19.68
N PHE A 299 -16.81 -17.20 19.59
CA PHE A 299 -17.32 -18.38 20.27
C PHE A 299 -16.58 -18.70 21.58
N TRP A 300 -15.25 -18.59 21.62
CA TRP A 300 -14.45 -19.03 22.76
C TRP A 300 -14.15 -17.92 23.77
N PHE A 301 -13.90 -16.70 23.30
CA PHE A 301 -13.53 -15.58 24.16
C PHE A 301 -14.75 -14.75 24.55
N LYS A 302 -15.77 -15.42 25.10
CA LYS A 302 -17.10 -14.80 25.32
C LYS A 302 -17.07 -13.54 26.19
N LYS A 303 -16.13 -13.46 27.13
CA LYS A 303 -16.00 -12.36 28.10
C LYS A 303 -15.08 -11.23 27.62
N ASP A 304 -14.17 -11.49 26.68
CA ASP A 304 -13.25 -10.46 26.19
C ASP A 304 -13.93 -9.61 25.10
N LYS A 305 -14.40 -8.43 25.49
CA LYS A 305 -15.06 -7.49 24.59
C LYS A 305 -14.14 -7.02 23.46
N LYS A 306 -12.84 -6.85 23.71
CA LYS A 306 -11.89 -6.32 22.72
C LYS A 306 -11.67 -7.32 21.59
N LEU A 307 -11.36 -8.58 21.94
CA LEU A 307 -11.15 -9.63 20.92
C LEU A 307 -12.40 -9.86 20.08
N LYS A 308 -13.58 -9.86 20.70
CA LYS A 308 -14.84 -9.94 19.97
C LYS A 308 -15.07 -8.77 19.03
N ARG A 309 -14.84 -7.54 19.50
CA ARG A 309 -15.03 -6.33 18.68
C ARG A 309 -14.08 -6.32 17.50
N LEU A 310 -12.80 -6.65 17.70
CA LEU A 310 -11.83 -6.76 16.60
C LEU A 310 -12.23 -7.82 15.57
N SER A 311 -12.64 -9.01 16.03
CA SER A 311 -13.15 -10.06 15.15
C SER A 311 -14.36 -9.59 14.33
N LEU A 312 -15.34 -8.97 14.97
CA LEU A 312 -16.51 -8.43 14.29
C LEU A 312 -16.14 -7.31 13.31
N ILE A 313 -15.23 -6.41 13.68
CA ILE A 313 -14.74 -5.33 12.79
C ILE A 313 -14.10 -5.94 11.55
N ALA A 314 -13.24 -6.95 11.71
CA ALA A 314 -12.58 -7.61 10.58
C ALA A 314 -13.57 -8.36 9.68
N ILE A 315 -14.51 -9.12 10.25
CA ILE A 315 -15.51 -9.88 9.48
C ILE A 315 -16.46 -8.95 8.73
N THR A 316 -17.04 -7.96 9.43
CA THR A 316 -17.96 -7.00 8.80
C THR A 316 -17.22 -6.11 7.79
N GLY A 317 -16.00 -5.69 8.10
CA GLY A 317 -15.14 -4.95 7.17
C GLY A 317 -14.80 -5.75 5.92
N LEU A 318 -14.51 -7.05 6.05
CA LEU A 318 -14.27 -7.95 4.92
C LEU A 318 -15.54 -8.08 4.05
N LEU A 319 -16.70 -8.36 4.64
CA LEU A 319 -17.96 -8.53 3.91
C LEU A 319 -18.38 -7.25 3.18
N LEU A 320 -18.25 -6.09 3.82
CA LEU A 320 -18.50 -4.80 3.17
C LEU A 320 -17.49 -4.54 2.06
N SER A 321 -16.21 -4.85 2.27
CA SER A 321 -15.20 -4.65 1.21
C SER A 321 -15.46 -5.55 -0.01
N LEU A 322 -15.89 -6.80 0.20
CA LEU A 322 -16.29 -7.71 -0.89
C LEU A 322 -17.55 -7.22 -1.63
N THR A 323 -18.41 -6.45 -0.97
CA THR A 323 -19.63 -5.91 -1.59
C THR A 323 -19.36 -4.60 -2.34
N MET A 324 -18.54 -3.72 -1.74
CA MET A 324 -18.31 -2.35 -2.22
C MET A 324 -17.14 -2.23 -3.21
N LEU A 325 -16.14 -3.09 -3.14
CA LEU A 325 -14.96 -3.01 -4.01
C LEU A 325 -15.04 -4.07 -5.11
N ASN A 326 -15.17 -3.65 -6.37
CA ASN A 326 -15.21 -4.54 -7.51
C ASN A 326 -14.17 -4.12 -8.58
N PRO A 327 -13.20 -4.98 -8.92
CA PRO A 327 -12.90 -6.28 -8.29
C PRO A 327 -12.27 -6.13 -6.90
N PHE A 328 -12.53 -7.08 -6.00
CA PHE A 328 -11.87 -7.15 -4.70
C PHE A 328 -10.48 -7.79 -4.84
N PHE A 329 -9.43 -6.97 -4.72
CA PHE A 329 -8.06 -7.43 -4.84
C PHE A 329 -7.45 -7.86 -3.50
N ARG A 330 -6.39 -8.67 -3.60
CA ARG A 330 -5.56 -9.10 -2.47
C ARG A 330 -5.07 -7.94 -1.60
N VAL A 331 -4.75 -6.79 -2.18
CA VAL A 331 -4.28 -5.63 -1.42
C VAL A 331 -5.36 -5.09 -0.47
N HIS A 332 -6.64 -5.24 -0.79
CA HIS A 332 -7.75 -4.82 0.07
C HIS A 332 -7.90 -5.72 1.30
N PHE A 333 -7.47 -6.98 1.19
CA PHE A 333 -7.53 -7.96 2.26
C PHE A 333 -6.46 -7.74 3.35
N CYS A 334 -5.46 -6.88 3.11
CA CYS A 334 -4.36 -6.66 4.06
C CYS A 334 -4.84 -6.12 5.42
N TYR A 335 -5.91 -5.32 5.45
CA TYR A 335 -6.52 -4.83 6.69
C TYR A 335 -7.11 -5.98 7.54
N THR A 336 -7.76 -6.94 6.89
CA THR A 336 -8.29 -8.14 7.54
C THR A 336 -7.15 -9.00 8.08
N VAL A 337 -6.10 -9.20 7.29
CA VAL A 337 -4.90 -9.96 7.68
C VAL A 337 -4.21 -9.32 8.88
N LEU A 338 -4.13 -7.98 8.93
CA LEU A 338 -3.57 -7.25 10.07
C LEU A 338 -4.32 -7.56 11.37
N ILE A 339 -5.64 -7.44 11.35
CA ILE A 339 -6.47 -7.75 12.54
C ILE A 339 -6.38 -9.24 12.88
N THR A 340 -6.30 -10.11 11.88
CA THR A 340 -6.11 -11.55 12.07
C THR A 340 -4.81 -11.86 12.79
N CYS A 341 -3.68 -11.25 12.39
CA CYS A 341 -2.40 -11.41 13.08
C CYS A 341 -2.47 -10.95 14.54
N LEU A 342 -3.12 -9.82 14.82
CA LEU A 342 -3.36 -9.33 16.19
C LEU A 342 -4.19 -10.34 17.01
N LEU A 343 -5.27 -10.86 16.43
CA LEU A 343 -6.15 -11.84 17.07
C LEU A 343 -5.44 -13.17 17.32
N TYR A 344 -4.73 -13.71 16.32
CA TYR A 344 -3.99 -14.97 16.43
C TYR A 344 -3.00 -14.92 17.61
N LEU A 345 -2.17 -13.89 17.66
CA LEU A 345 -1.18 -13.72 18.72
C LEU A 345 -1.87 -13.56 20.09
N SER A 346 -2.95 -12.78 20.15
CA SER A 346 -3.72 -12.59 21.38
C SER A 346 -4.38 -13.88 21.87
N ILE A 347 -4.93 -14.70 20.96
CA ILE A 347 -5.48 -16.02 21.27
C ILE A 347 -4.36 -16.92 21.80
N LEU A 348 -3.23 -16.99 21.11
CA LEU A 348 -2.09 -17.81 21.51
C LEU A 348 -1.62 -17.49 22.93
N ALA A 349 -1.56 -16.20 23.27
CA ALA A 349 -1.21 -15.73 24.61
C ALA A 349 -2.23 -16.22 25.67
N MET A 350 -3.52 -16.24 25.34
CA MET A 350 -4.58 -16.51 26.32
C MET A 350 -4.96 -17.99 26.47
N ILE A 351 -4.37 -18.93 25.73
CA ILE A 351 -4.71 -20.36 25.84
C ILE A 351 -4.08 -20.97 27.12
N PRO A 352 -4.88 -21.45 28.10
CA PRO A 352 -4.33 -22.03 29.33
C PRO A 352 -3.87 -23.48 29.17
N LYS A 353 -4.50 -24.26 28.27
CA LYS A 353 -4.22 -25.69 28.08
C LYS A 353 -3.02 -25.88 27.16
N LYS A 354 -1.95 -26.49 27.68
CA LYS A 354 -0.70 -26.75 26.93
C LYS A 354 -0.92 -27.44 25.57
N ILE A 355 -1.81 -28.44 25.49
CA ILE A 355 -2.10 -29.14 24.22
C ILE A 355 -2.70 -28.17 23.19
N MET A 356 -3.69 -27.37 23.59
CA MET A 356 -4.32 -26.37 22.72
C MET A 356 -3.31 -25.31 22.30
N PHE A 357 -2.45 -24.87 23.23
CA PHE A 357 -1.38 -23.91 22.94
C PHE A 357 -0.44 -24.46 21.87
N ASN A 358 0.02 -25.71 22.02
CA ASN A 358 0.91 -26.36 21.07
C ASN A 358 0.26 -26.51 19.69
N ILE A 359 -1.03 -26.90 19.63
CA ILE A 359 -1.77 -27.00 18.36
C ILE A 359 -1.88 -25.63 17.69
N THR A 360 -2.29 -24.60 18.43
CA THR A 360 -2.41 -23.23 17.90
C THR A 360 -1.06 -22.68 17.45
N LEU A 361 0.00 -22.94 18.21
CA LEU A 361 1.37 -22.58 17.84
C LEU A 361 1.81 -23.29 16.57
N ALA A 362 1.56 -24.60 16.45
CA ALA A 362 1.90 -25.40 15.27
C ALA A 362 1.19 -24.85 14.02
N CYS A 363 -0.11 -24.53 14.12
CA CYS A 363 -0.85 -23.87 13.03
C CYS A 363 -0.21 -22.53 12.64
N GLY A 364 0.17 -21.70 13.61
CA GLY A 364 0.86 -20.45 13.32
C GLY A 364 2.24 -20.63 12.70
N ILE A 365 2.99 -21.67 13.08
CA ILE A 365 4.28 -22.01 12.46
C ILE A 365 4.09 -22.41 11.00
N VAL A 366 3.08 -23.23 10.68
CA VAL A 366 2.76 -23.60 9.30
C VAL A 366 2.34 -22.37 8.49
N TYR A 367 1.51 -21.48 9.07
CA TYR A 367 1.14 -20.21 8.44
C TYR A 367 2.36 -19.31 8.18
N PHE A 368 3.25 -19.19 9.17
CA PHE A 368 4.49 -18.44 9.09
C PHE A 368 5.43 -19.00 8.00
N ALA A 369 5.65 -20.32 7.98
CA ALA A 369 6.48 -20.99 6.99
C ALA A 369 5.92 -20.82 5.57
N ASN A 370 4.59 -20.92 5.39
CA ASN A 370 3.95 -20.71 4.08
C ASN A 370 4.21 -19.30 3.54
N ASN A 371 4.12 -18.29 4.41
CA ASN A 371 4.41 -16.91 4.03
C ASN A 371 5.88 -16.70 3.65
N ILE A 372 6.83 -17.22 4.45
CA ILE A 372 8.27 -17.19 4.14
C ILE A 372 8.56 -17.83 2.79
N VAL A 373 8.07 -19.06 2.56
CA VAL A 373 8.27 -19.77 1.29
C VAL A 373 7.69 -18.95 0.14
N GLY A 374 6.56 -18.29 0.36
CA GLY A 374 5.97 -17.34 -0.57
C GLY A 374 6.88 -16.17 -0.91
N ASP A 375 7.47 -15.51 0.09
CA ASP A 375 8.39 -14.39 -0.10
C ASP A 375 9.69 -14.83 -0.78
N ILE A 376 10.28 -15.94 -0.34
CA ILE A 376 11.49 -16.52 -0.95
C ILE A 376 11.23 -16.88 -2.40
N TYR A 377 10.11 -17.54 -2.71
CA TYR A 377 9.75 -17.89 -4.08
C TYR A 377 9.66 -16.65 -4.97
N ILE A 378 9.00 -15.60 -4.48
CA ILE A 378 8.85 -14.33 -5.19
C ILE A 378 10.22 -13.67 -5.43
N LEU A 379 11.05 -13.59 -4.40
CA LEU A 379 12.41 -13.04 -4.50
C LEU A 379 13.25 -13.84 -5.51
N TYR A 380 13.18 -15.17 -5.43
CA TYR A 380 13.89 -16.07 -6.33
C TYR A 380 13.46 -15.84 -7.78
N GLN A 381 12.16 -15.78 -8.08
CA GLN A 381 11.66 -15.54 -9.44
C GLN A 381 12.14 -14.20 -10.02
N ASN A 382 12.31 -13.18 -9.18
CA ASN A 382 12.67 -11.83 -9.62
C ASN A 382 14.15 -11.47 -9.42
N ARG A 383 15.00 -12.42 -8.98
CA ARG A 383 16.41 -12.17 -8.63
C ARG A 383 17.26 -11.64 -9.80
N ASN A 384 16.88 -12.02 -11.02
CA ASN A 384 17.58 -11.65 -12.24
C ASN A 384 17.07 -10.35 -12.83
N ASN A 385 15.99 -9.75 -12.30
CA ASN A 385 15.45 -8.51 -12.87
C ASN A 385 16.49 -7.39 -12.81
N GLU A 386 16.54 -6.60 -13.88
CA GLU A 386 17.32 -5.37 -13.92
C GLU A 386 16.66 -4.31 -13.02
N SER A 387 17.47 -3.50 -12.35
CA SER A 387 16.96 -2.34 -11.63
C SER A 387 16.64 -1.22 -12.61
N LEU A 388 15.77 -0.29 -12.22
CA LEU A 388 15.42 0.84 -13.08
C LEU A 388 16.63 1.74 -13.40
N SER A 389 17.60 1.84 -12.50
CA SER A 389 18.87 2.56 -12.75
C SER A 389 19.73 1.84 -13.78
N SER A 390 19.92 0.52 -13.64
CA SER A 390 20.68 -0.29 -14.60
C SER A 390 20.01 -0.27 -15.98
N LEU A 391 18.68 -0.30 -16.01
CA LEU A 391 17.89 -0.19 -17.22
C LEU A 391 18.11 1.17 -17.92
N LYS A 392 18.09 2.26 -17.15
CA LYS A 392 18.38 3.61 -17.66
C LYS A 392 19.77 3.66 -18.30
N GLU A 393 20.80 3.19 -17.61
CA GLU A 393 22.19 3.17 -18.10
C GLU A 393 22.31 2.35 -19.40
N LYS A 394 21.62 1.21 -19.48
CA LYS A 394 21.62 0.34 -20.66
C LYS A 394 20.96 1.00 -21.86
N ILE A 395 19.84 1.70 -21.64
CA ILE A 395 19.16 2.48 -22.68
C ILE A 395 20.10 3.58 -23.17
N GLU A 396 20.65 4.39 -22.27
CA GLU A 396 21.54 5.52 -22.58
C GLU A 396 22.79 5.08 -23.34
N ALA A 397 23.38 3.93 -22.97
CA ALA A 397 24.50 3.33 -23.69
C ALA A 397 24.12 2.89 -25.12
N THR A 398 22.90 2.39 -25.32
CA THR A 398 22.41 1.89 -26.61
C THR A 398 22.11 3.03 -27.60
N ILE A 399 21.54 4.14 -27.10
CA ILE A 399 21.23 5.33 -27.91
C ILE A 399 22.41 6.34 -27.94
N LYS A 400 23.41 6.17 -27.07
CA LYS A 400 24.57 7.07 -26.89
C LYS A 400 24.18 8.51 -26.52
N THR A 401 23.13 8.65 -25.72
CA THR A 401 22.51 9.93 -25.36
C THR A 401 21.97 9.85 -23.92
N ASP A 402 22.15 10.91 -23.12
CA ASP A 402 21.57 11.06 -21.78
C ASP A 402 20.06 11.35 -21.87
N LEU A 403 19.22 10.59 -21.15
CA LEU A 403 17.76 10.75 -21.17
C LEU A 403 17.28 11.96 -20.36
N LYS A 404 18.09 12.51 -19.46
CA LYS A 404 17.69 13.55 -18.50
C LYS A 404 17.11 14.80 -19.16
N TYR A 405 17.59 15.15 -20.35
CA TYR A 405 17.18 16.36 -21.09
C TYR A 405 16.43 16.03 -22.38
N ARG A 406 15.95 14.79 -22.50
CA ARG A 406 15.26 14.32 -23.69
C ARG A 406 13.79 14.18 -23.41
N VAL A 407 13.00 14.57 -24.41
CA VAL A 407 11.57 14.35 -24.41
C VAL A 407 11.31 12.86 -24.65
N VAL A 408 11.03 12.12 -23.58
CA VAL A 408 10.81 10.68 -23.61
C VAL A 408 9.31 10.39 -23.65
N MET A 409 8.92 9.46 -24.51
CA MET A 409 7.54 9.00 -24.61
C MET A 409 7.42 7.49 -24.46
N GLY A 410 6.45 7.00 -23.68
CA GLY A 410 6.22 5.56 -23.54
C GLY A 410 5.25 5.18 -22.41
N PRO A 411 5.22 3.89 -22.04
CA PRO A 411 4.44 3.39 -20.89
C PRO A 411 4.76 4.12 -19.58
N PRO A 412 3.79 4.42 -18.70
CA PRO A 412 4.01 5.18 -17.45
C PRO A 412 5.14 4.65 -16.56
N GLN A 413 5.42 3.35 -16.60
CA GLN A 413 6.49 2.69 -15.86
C GLN A 413 7.88 3.27 -16.16
N PHE A 414 8.09 3.87 -17.33
CA PHE A 414 9.34 4.53 -17.71
C PHE A 414 9.38 6.02 -17.35
N TRP A 415 8.36 6.56 -16.69
CA TRP A 415 8.32 7.98 -16.30
C TRP A 415 9.54 8.39 -15.46
N PHE A 416 10.05 7.50 -14.60
CA PHE A 416 11.24 7.74 -13.78
C PHE A 416 12.54 7.95 -14.59
N LEU A 417 12.57 7.62 -15.89
CA LEU A 417 13.75 7.82 -16.72
C LEU A 417 14.03 9.31 -16.98
N SER A 418 12.97 10.11 -17.16
CA SER A 418 13.02 11.54 -17.44
C SER A 418 11.80 12.29 -16.90
N PRO A 419 11.65 12.45 -15.57
CA PRO A 419 10.43 13.00 -14.96
C PRO A 419 9.97 14.36 -15.49
N ASP A 420 10.92 15.27 -15.74
CA ASP A 420 10.66 16.65 -16.20
C ASP A 420 10.26 16.73 -17.69
N TYR A 421 10.69 15.76 -18.50
CA TYR A 421 10.50 15.76 -19.96
C TYR A 421 9.72 14.54 -20.45
N TYR A 422 8.96 13.90 -19.57
CA TYR A 422 8.17 12.73 -19.94
C TYR A 422 6.84 13.13 -20.57
N ILE A 423 6.55 12.59 -21.76
CA ILE A 423 5.27 12.76 -22.43
C ILE A 423 4.60 11.41 -22.59
N LEU A 424 3.27 11.39 -22.44
CA LEU A 424 2.50 10.18 -22.62
C LEU A 424 2.06 10.01 -24.05
N THR A 425 2.03 8.76 -24.50
CA THR A 425 1.71 8.38 -25.87
C THR A 425 0.34 8.89 -26.31
N ARG A 426 -0.67 8.84 -25.43
CA ARG A 426 -2.02 9.37 -25.70
C ARG A 426 -2.08 10.89 -25.90
N LYS A 427 -1.25 11.67 -25.18
CA LYS A 427 -1.22 13.14 -25.33
C LYS A 427 -0.62 13.59 -26.66
N ALA A 428 0.22 12.75 -27.28
CA ALA A 428 0.80 13.05 -28.59
C ALA A 428 -0.15 12.73 -29.75
N ASP A 429 -1.07 11.78 -29.59
CA ASP A 429 -2.17 11.61 -30.54
C ASP A 429 -3.11 12.82 -30.53
N GLU A 430 -3.35 13.39 -29.33
CA GLU A 430 -4.19 14.59 -29.15
C GLU A 430 -3.47 15.89 -29.57
N ASN A 431 -2.14 15.90 -29.63
CA ASN A 431 -1.34 17.04 -30.06
C ASN A 431 -0.18 16.62 -30.99
N PRO A 432 -0.37 16.65 -32.32
CA PRO A 432 0.61 16.19 -33.29
C PRO A 432 1.88 17.05 -33.38
N ASP A 433 1.90 18.22 -32.74
CA ASP A 433 3.09 19.09 -32.69
C ASP A 433 4.14 18.61 -31.68
N ILE A 434 3.75 17.69 -30.78
CA ILE A 434 4.69 17.07 -29.85
C ILE A 434 5.62 16.12 -30.63
N LYS A 435 6.89 16.51 -30.71
CA LYS A 435 7.95 15.72 -31.36
C LYS A 435 8.88 15.13 -30.30
N PRO A 436 8.60 13.93 -29.76
CA PRO A 436 9.49 13.30 -28.79
C PRO A 436 10.87 13.05 -29.40
N ASP A 437 11.89 13.18 -28.57
CA ASP A 437 13.25 12.79 -28.95
C ASP A 437 13.37 11.26 -28.98
N ILE A 438 12.68 10.60 -28.05
CA ILE A 438 12.76 9.16 -27.85
C ILE A 438 11.37 8.59 -27.60
N ILE A 439 11.00 7.55 -28.35
CA ILE A 439 9.77 6.78 -28.13
C ILE A 439 10.15 5.38 -27.67
N ILE A 440 9.64 4.96 -26.53
CA ILE A 440 9.91 3.67 -25.88
C ILE A 440 8.64 2.81 -25.95
N LYS A 441 8.80 1.57 -26.42
CA LYS A 441 7.78 0.54 -26.42
C LYS A 441 8.31 -0.72 -25.73
N ALA A 442 7.59 -1.22 -24.73
CA ALA A 442 7.90 -2.47 -24.06
C ALA A 442 6.66 -3.39 -24.05
N PRO A 443 6.61 -4.43 -24.92
CA PRO A 443 5.46 -5.32 -25.06
C PRO A 443 5.01 -5.98 -23.76
N ILE A 444 5.92 -6.20 -22.82
CA ILE A 444 5.61 -6.86 -21.54
C ILE A 444 4.50 -6.13 -20.76
N PHE A 445 4.43 -4.80 -20.85
CA PHE A 445 3.42 -3.99 -20.16
C PHE A 445 2.04 -4.02 -20.82
N PHE A 446 1.96 -4.58 -22.02
CA PHE A 446 0.73 -4.83 -22.75
C PHE A 446 0.31 -6.31 -22.71
N SER A 447 1.18 -7.17 -22.16
CA SER A 447 0.87 -8.59 -21.96
C SER A 447 0.12 -8.82 -20.64
N ASP A 448 -0.68 -9.88 -20.57
CA ASP A 448 -1.38 -10.33 -19.36
C ASP A 448 -0.45 -10.79 -18.22
N GLN A 449 0.87 -10.52 -18.28
CA GLN A 449 1.80 -10.95 -17.25
C GLN A 449 1.68 -10.08 -15.99
N SER A 450 1.51 -10.74 -14.84
CA SER A 450 1.56 -10.13 -13.52
C SER A 450 2.95 -9.53 -13.27
N PRO A 451 3.07 -8.21 -13.07
CA PRO A 451 4.36 -7.60 -12.75
C PRO A 451 4.86 -7.94 -11.34
N THR A 452 4.03 -8.59 -10.51
CA THR A 452 4.42 -9.05 -9.17
C THR A 452 4.92 -10.49 -9.16
N THR A 453 4.40 -11.33 -10.04
CA THR A 453 4.68 -12.79 -9.99
C THR A 453 5.29 -13.32 -11.29
N GLY A 454 5.35 -12.52 -12.35
CA GLY A 454 5.80 -12.93 -13.70
C GLY A 454 4.84 -13.90 -14.40
N GLN A 455 3.73 -14.27 -13.77
CA GLN A 455 2.78 -15.25 -14.32
C GLN A 455 1.78 -14.59 -15.26
N THR A 456 1.47 -15.24 -16.38
CA THR A 456 0.41 -14.85 -17.29
C THR A 456 -0.94 -14.99 -16.59
N ASN A 457 -1.56 -13.86 -16.23
CA ASN A 457 -2.90 -13.80 -15.67
C ASN A 457 -3.93 -13.90 -16.80
N LYS A 458 -4.15 -15.11 -17.33
CA LYS A 458 -5.28 -15.35 -18.24
C LYS A 458 -6.57 -14.93 -17.53
N GLY A 459 -7.17 -13.81 -17.94
CA GLY A 459 -8.46 -13.32 -17.43
C GLY A 459 -8.47 -11.94 -16.76
N LEU A 460 -7.35 -11.22 -16.66
CA LEU A 460 -7.34 -9.79 -16.34
C LEU A 460 -7.24 -8.99 -17.64
N TYR A 461 -8.39 -8.62 -18.20
CA TYR A 461 -8.48 -7.79 -19.41
C TYR A 461 -7.69 -6.49 -19.21
N ILE A 462 -6.54 -6.38 -19.88
CA ILE A 462 -5.89 -5.09 -20.11
C ILE A 462 -6.68 -4.44 -21.26
N PRO A 463 -7.34 -3.29 -21.04
CA PRO A 463 -8.08 -2.67 -22.12
C PRO A 463 -7.13 -2.35 -23.29
N PRO A 464 -7.50 -2.68 -24.55
CA PRO A 464 -6.70 -2.45 -25.76
C PRO A 464 -6.37 -0.97 -26.00
N MET A 465 -6.99 -0.06 -25.24
CA MET A 465 -6.83 1.39 -25.30
C MET A 465 -5.39 1.90 -25.07
N ALA A 466 -4.48 1.10 -24.50
CA ALA A 466 -3.08 1.51 -24.34
C ALA A 466 -2.18 1.12 -25.52
N GLU A 467 -2.51 0.02 -26.24
CA GLU A 467 -1.68 -0.48 -27.34
C GLU A 467 -1.84 0.34 -28.61
N GLU A 468 -3.07 0.69 -28.97
CA GLU A 468 -3.39 1.30 -30.27
C GLU A 468 -2.78 2.72 -30.43
N PRO A 469 -2.90 3.64 -29.46
CA PRO A 469 -2.14 4.91 -29.44
C PRO A 469 -0.63 4.71 -29.61
N SER A 470 -0.07 3.74 -28.87
CA SER A 470 1.36 3.48 -28.90
C SER A 470 1.86 2.94 -30.23
N ARG A 471 1.01 2.18 -30.93
CA ARG A 471 1.32 1.64 -32.25
C ARG A 471 1.30 2.74 -33.31
N ILE A 472 0.30 3.61 -33.31
CA ILE A 472 0.16 4.70 -34.30
C ILE A 472 1.35 5.66 -34.20
N VAL A 473 1.69 6.10 -33.00
CA VAL A 473 2.83 7.01 -32.79
C VAL A 473 4.15 6.35 -33.23
N TYR A 474 4.34 5.08 -32.92
CA TYR A 474 5.54 4.33 -33.29
C TYR A 474 5.66 4.13 -34.81
N GLU A 475 4.56 3.80 -35.49
CA GLU A 475 4.49 3.67 -36.95
C GLU A 475 4.78 5.01 -37.64
N LYS A 476 4.17 6.10 -37.17
CA LYS A 476 4.41 7.46 -37.71
C LYS A 476 5.86 7.90 -37.50
N ALA A 477 6.45 7.66 -36.33
CA ALA A 477 7.86 7.99 -36.08
C ALA A 477 8.81 7.19 -36.98
N THR A 478 8.48 5.92 -37.25
CA THR A 478 9.22 5.08 -38.19
C THR A 478 9.15 5.67 -39.62
N GLN A 479 7.96 6.11 -40.06
CA GLN A 479 7.80 6.79 -41.35
C GLN A 479 8.57 8.12 -41.43
N LEU A 480 8.74 8.81 -40.30
CA LEU A 480 9.51 10.04 -40.19
C LEU A 480 11.04 9.82 -40.14
N GLY A 481 11.49 8.57 -40.24
CA GLY A 481 12.92 8.23 -40.31
C GLY A 481 13.62 8.21 -38.96
N TYR A 482 12.90 8.03 -37.85
CA TYR A 482 13.52 7.81 -36.55
C TYR A 482 14.42 6.56 -36.60
N LYS A 483 15.57 6.62 -35.94
CA LYS A 483 16.49 5.49 -35.85
C LYS A 483 15.94 4.48 -34.86
N LYS A 484 15.84 3.22 -35.28
CA LYS A 484 15.39 2.13 -34.42
C LYS A 484 16.55 1.57 -33.60
N HIS A 485 16.29 1.39 -32.31
CA HIS A 485 17.15 0.71 -31.37
C HIS A 485 16.34 -0.36 -30.62
N GLU A 486 17.03 -1.35 -30.11
CA GLU A 486 16.45 -2.42 -29.32
C GLU A 486 17.39 -2.77 -28.18
N VAL A 487 16.82 -3.03 -27.01
CA VAL A 487 17.56 -3.54 -25.87
C VAL A 487 16.78 -4.68 -25.23
N GLU A 488 17.39 -5.85 -25.14
CA GLU A 488 16.86 -6.97 -24.38
C GLU A 488 17.18 -6.77 -22.90
N THR A 489 16.21 -6.99 -22.02
CA THR A 489 16.35 -6.71 -20.58
C THR A 489 15.78 -7.85 -19.77
N SER A 490 16.41 -8.12 -18.62
CA SER A 490 15.86 -9.08 -17.67
C SER A 490 14.76 -8.40 -16.84
N GLY A 491 13.52 -8.90 -16.94
CA GLY A 491 12.36 -8.41 -16.19
C GLY A 491 11.49 -7.36 -16.91
N TYR A 492 12.01 -6.67 -17.93
CA TYR A 492 11.23 -5.76 -18.80
C TYR A 492 11.08 -6.26 -20.25
N GLY A 493 11.67 -7.42 -20.56
CA GLY A 493 11.62 -8.02 -21.90
C GLY A 493 12.39 -7.21 -22.94
N ILE A 494 11.97 -7.30 -24.19
CA ILE A 494 12.55 -6.50 -25.28
C ILE A 494 11.95 -5.10 -25.25
N ILE A 495 12.81 -4.09 -25.16
CA ILE A 495 12.41 -2.68 -25.24
C ILE A 495 12.83 -2.15 -26.61
N TYR A 496 11.85 -1.69 -27.37
CA TYR A 496 12.06 -1.02 -28.65
C TYR A 496 12.09 0.48 -28.45
N MET A 497 13.06 1.14 -29.07
CA MET A 497 13.25 2.58 -28.98
C MET A 497 13.34 3.19 -30.38
N LEU A 498 12.69 4.32 -30.58
CA LEU A 498 12.86 5.15 -31.78
C LEU A 498 13.50 6.47 -31.34
N GLU A 499 14.71 6.74 -31.82
CA GLU A 499 15.44 7.97 -31.56
C GLU A 499 15.28 8.91 -32.75
N LYS A 500 14.89 10.15 -32.47
CA LYS A 500 14.83 11.20 -33.48
C LYS A 500 16.25 11.49 -33.97
N THR A 501 16.58 11.07 -35.18
CA THR A 501 17.82 11.52 -35.83
C THR A 501 17.71 13.02 -36.02
N ALA A 502 18.59 13.79 -35.40
CA ALA A 502 18.66 15.21 -35.67
C ALA A 502 18.91 15.40 -37.17
N LYS A 503 17.89 15.82 -37.92
CA LYS A 503 18.15 16.53 -39.18
C LYS A 503 18.81 17.83 -38.73
N ARG A 504 20.14 17.85 -38.72
CA ARG A 504 20.92 19.09 -38.80
C ARG A 504 20.39 19.81 -40.05
N LYS A 505 19.52 20.78 -39.85
CA LYS A 505 19.37 21.90 -40.77
C LYS A 505 20.25 23.00 -40.24
#